data_AF-A0A1W9XCP0-F1
#
_entry.id   AF-A0A1W9XCP0-F1
#
_cell.length_a   1.000
_cell.length_b   1.000
_cell.length_c   1.000
_cell.angle_alpha   90.00
_cell.angle_beta   90.00
_cell.angle_gamma   90.00
#
_symmetry.space_group_name_H-M   'P 1'
#
loop_
_entity.id
_entity.type
_entity.pdbx_description
1 polymer ?
#
loop_
_entity_poly.entity_id
_entity_poly.type
_entity_poly.pdbx_seq_one_letter_code
_entity_poly.pdbx_strand_id
1 'polypeptide(L)'
;MDREILLEKVREEAEAEKQRAINVCEKFERQNGRKPAGKEKNEIKGNVARMISVVLDKKTGRFYSATSGYAPSRDSFHSLLRERMLNLDNELGRAPETCAEVQASDKALILRSDAQISDLMIATILTGDGSPQTRCENCKITLNGADVITDQMEE
;
A
#
# COMPACT_ATOMS: atom_id res chain seq x y z
N MET A 1 -15.51 2.33 -15.70
CA MET A 1 -14.38 1.76 -16.44
C MET A 1 -13.12 1.83 -15.60
N ASP A 2 -12.65 3.01 -15.20
CA ASP A 2 -11.38 3.15 -14.45
C ASP A 2 -11.35 2.46 -13.07
N ARG A 3 -12.50 2.41 -12.37
CA ARG A 3 -12.61 1.76 -11.05
C ARG A 3 -12.39 0.25 -11.09
N GLU A 4 -13.00 -0.45 -12.05
CA GLU A 4 -12.86 -1.91 -12.20
C GLU A 4 -11.43 -2.27 -12.61
N ILE A 5 -10.83 -1.50 -13.52
CA ILE A 5 -9.43 -1.69 -13.93
C ILE A 5 -8.49 -1.51 -12.73
N LEU A 6 -8.72 -0.51 -11.89
CA LEU A 6 -7.92 -0.31 -10.69
C LEU A 6 -8.06 -1.48 -9.69
N LEU A 7 -9.27 -1.99 -9.51
CA LEU A 7 -9.53 -3.15 -8.65
C LEU A 7 -8.91 -4.45 -9.21
N GLU A 8 -8.90 -4.63 -10.53
CA GLU A 8 -8.19 -5.74 -11.15
C GLU A 8 -6.68 -5.59 -10.94
N LYS A 9 -6.15 -4.39 -11.18
CA LYS A 9 -4.72 -4.10 -11.01
C LYS A 9 -4.24 -4.34 -9.58
N VAL A 10 -5.00 -3.90 -8.56
CA VAL A 10 -4.60 -4.13 -7.17
C VAL A 10 -4.62 -5.62 -6.82
N ARG A 11 -5.56 -6.41 -7.37
CA ARG A 11 -5.60 -7.88 -7.21
C ARG A 11 -4.42 -8.58 -7.87
N GLU A 12 -4.03 -8.17 -9.07
CA GLU A 12 -2.83 -8.69 -9.73
C GLU A 12 -1.58 -8.45 -8.88
N GLU A 13 -1.41 -7.24 -8.35
CA GLU A 13 -0.27 -6.90 -7.51
C GLU A 13 -0.28 -7.68 -6.19
N ALA A 14 -1.46 -7.91 -5.59
CA ALA A 14 -1.60 -8.76 -4.40
C ALA A 14 -1.19 -10.21 -4.66
N GLU A 15 -1.62 -10.80 -5.78
CA GLU A 15 -1.23 -12.17 -6.13
C GLU A 15 0.27 -12.26 -6.43
N ALA A 16 0.86 -11.24 -7.07
CA ALA A 16 2.31 -11.17 -7.28
C ALA A 16 3.09 -11.08 -5.95
N GLU A 17 2.58 -10.35 -4.96
CA GLU A 17 3.18 -10.27 -3.61
C GLU A 17 3.04 -11.59 -2.85
N LYS A 18 1.87 -12.23 -2.94
CA LYS A 18 1.64 -13.56 -2.38
C LYS A 18 2.54 -14.61 -3.01
N GLN A 19 2.74 -14.58 -4.33
CA GLN A 19 3.67 -15.48 -5.01
C GLN A 19 5.12 -15.21 -4.58
N ARG A 20 5.52 -13.95 -4.37
CA ARG A 20 6.83 -13.63 -3.77
C ARG A 20 7.00 -14.28 -2.40
N ALA A 21 5.99 -14.23 -1.55
CA ALA A 21 6.01 -14.89 -0.25
C ALA A 21 6.19 -16.41 -0.34
N ILE A 22 5.48 -17.05 -1.28
CA ILE A 22 5.63 -18.48 -1.57
C ILE A 22 7.04 -18.79 -2.02
N ASN A 23 7.60 -18.00 -2.96
CA ASN A 23 8.95 -18.19 -3.46
C ASN A 23 10.02 -18.07 -2.36
N VAL A 24 9.83 -17.17 -1.39
CA VAL A 24 10.72 -17.05 -0.21
C VAL A 24 10.63 -18.31 0.66
N CYS A 25 9.42 -18.83 0.91
CA CYS A 25 9.23 -20.09 1.63
C CYS A 25 9.91 -21.26 0.91
N GLU A 26 9.71 -21.40 -0.40
CA GLU A 26 10.32 -22.47 -1.19
C GLU A 26 11.84 -22.38 -1.21
N LYS A 27 12.39 -21.17 -1.36
CA LYS A 27 13.83 -20.95 -1.31
C LYS A 27 14.40 -21.37 0.04
N PHE A 28 13.71 -21.04 1.13
CA PHE A 28 14.08 -21.51 2.47
C PHE A 28 14.08 -23.04 2.54
N GLU A 29 13.02 -23.68 2.06
CA GLU A 29 12.89 -25.15 2.06
C GLU A 29 14.01 -25.83 1.27
N ARG A 30 14.34 -25.32 0.08
CA ARG A 30 15.45 -25.82 -0.74
C ARG A 30 16.80 -25.67 -0.06
N GLN A 31 17.02 -24.58 0.68
CA GLN A 31 18.29 -24.31 1.37
C GLN A 31 18.45 -25.13 2.66
N ASN A 32 17.36 -25.41 3.37
CA ASN A 32 17.42 -26.00 4.71
C ASN A 32 16.90 -27.45 4.77
N GLY A 33 16.35 -27.98 3.67
CA GLY A 33 15.78 -29.33 3.60
C GLY A 33 14.53 -29.52 4.47
N ARG A 34 13.95 -28.44 5.00
CA ARG A 34 12.75 -28.45 5.85
C ARG A 34 11.96 -27.16 5.73
N LYS A 35 10.70 -27.22 6.15
CA LYS A 35 9.81 -26.05 6.25
C LYS A 35 10.30 -25.07 7.34
N PRO A 36 10.08 -23.76 7.16
CA PRO A 36 10.36 -22.77 8.19
C PRO A 36 9.45 -22.99 9.41
N ALA A 37 10.02 -22.89 10.61
CA ALA A 37 9.32 -23.12 11.87
C ALA A 37 9.59 -21.99 12.87
N GLY A 38 8.66 -21.79 13.80
CA GLY A 38 8.79 -20.81 14.88
C GLY A 38 9.18 -19.41 14.38
N LYS A 39 10.34 -18.92 14.80
CA LYS A 39 10.87 -17.59 14.45
C LYS A 39 11.07 -17.41 12.95
N GLU A 40 11.51 -18.44 12.22
CA GLU A 40 11.75 -18.37 10.77
C GLU A 40 10.46 -18.12 9.99
N LYS A 41 9.37 -18.75 10.43
CA LYS A 41 8.05 -18.53 9.85
C LYS A 41 7.58 -17.09 10.12
N ASN A 42 7.89 -16.55 11.29
CA ASN A 42 7.55 -15.17 11.63
C ASN A 42 8.40 -14.16 10.87
N GLU A 43 9.68 -14.45 10.63
CA GLU A 43 10.56 -13.61 9.79
C GLU A 43 10.10 -13.63 8.33
N ILE A 44 9.78 -14.80 7.78
CA ILE A 44 9.26 -14.91 6.42
C ILE A 44 7.90 -14.20 6.32
N LYS A 45 6.97 -14.44 7.25
CA LYS A 45 5.67 -13.75 7.28
C LYS A 45 5.80 -12.24 7.52
N GLY A 46 6.76 -11.82 8.34
CA GLY A 46 7.05 -10.42 8.60
C GLY A 46 7.61 -9.69 7.37
N ASN A 47 8.24 -10.43 6.46
CA ASN A 47 8.66 -9.93 5.16
C ASN A 47 7.55 -9.89 4.11
N VAL A 48 6.38 -10.51 4.37
CA VAL A 48 5.23 -10.41 3.47
C VAL A 48 4.41 -9.19 3.85
N ALA A 49 4.22 -8.30 2.88
CA ALA A 49 3.34 -7.17 3.09
C ALA A 49 1.91 -7.62 3.40
N ARG A 50 1.33 -7.09 4.48
CA ARG A 50 -0.06 -7.40 4.86
C ARG A 50 -1.08 -6.78 3.90
N MET A 51 -0.79 -5.59 3.41
CA MET A 51 -1.64 -4.84 2.50
C MET A 51 -0.84 -4.39 1.29
N ILE A 52 -1.54 -4.29 0.16
CA ILE A 52 -1.05 -3.65 -1.05
C ILE A 52 -2.04 -2.59 -1.49
N SER A 53 -1.50 -1.47 -1.98
CA SER A 53 -2.30 -0.38 -2.52
C SER A 53 -1.82 -0.07 -3.93
N VAL A 54 -2.78 0.21 -4.81
CA VAL A 54 -2.53 0.74 -6.15
C VAL A 54 -3.23 2.09 -6.27
N VAL A 55 -2.50 3.05 -6.83
CA VAL A 55 -2.96 4.38 -7.16
C VAL A 55 -2.96 4.55 -8.67
N LEU A 56 -4.10 4.93 -9.23
CA LEU A 56 -4.23 5.43 -10.59
C LEU A 56 -4.16 6.95 -10.57
N ASP A 57 -3.21 7.54 -11.28
CA ASP A 57 -3.26 8.95 -11.62
C ASP A 57 -4.24 9.15 -12.79
N LYS A 58 -5.42 9.71 -12.49
CA LYS A 58 -6.50 9.93 -13.46
C LYS A 58 -6.11 10.81 -14.64
N LYS A 59 -5.11 11.68 -14.49
CA LYS A 59 -4.69 12.58 -15.57
C LYS A 59 -3.78 11.87 -16.58
N THR A 60 -2.90 11.00 -16.10
CA THR A 60 -1.87 10.34 -16.93
C THR A 60 -2.21 8.90 -17.28
N GLY A 61 -3.17 8.29 -16.58
CA GLY A 61 -3.52 6.89 -16.72
C GLY A 61 -2.49 5.92 -16.13
N ARG A 62 -1.51 6.42 -15.37
CA ARG A 62 -0.42 5.60 -14.81
C ARG A 62 -0.80 5.00 -13.47
N PHE A 63 -0.35 3.77 -13.25
CA PHE A 63 -0.53 3.05 -11.99
C PHE A 63 0.74 3.05 -11.16
N TYR A 64 0.57 3.18 -9.85
CA TYR A 64 1.64 3.17 -8.86
C TYR A 64 1.25 2.21 -7.74
N SER A 65 2.07 1.20 -7.44
CA SER A 65 1.81 0.25 -6.37
C SER A 65 2.79 0.42 -5.20
N ALA A 66 2.33 0.15 -3.99
CA ALA A 66 3.18 0.04 -2.81
C ALA A 66 2.59 -0.93 -1.79
N THR A 67 3.46 -1.42 -0.91
CA THR A 67 3.15 -2.41 0.12
C THR A 67 3.26 -1.81 1.51
N SER A 68 2.47 -2.32 2.46
CA SER A 68 2.55 -1.89 3.86
C SER A 68 3.78 -2.47 4.56
N GLY A 69 4.31 -1.77 5.57
CA GLY A 69 5.28 -2.31 6.53
C GLY A 69 6.73 -1.86 6.34
N TYR A 70 7.07 -1.29 5.17
CA TYR A 70 8.28 -0.49 5.02
C TYR A 70 8.01 0.94 5.49
N ALA A 71 8.96 1.60 6.14
CA ALA A 71 8.81 2.97 6.65
C ALA A 71 9.98 3.83 6.17
N PRO A 72 9.85 4.54 5.04
CA PRO A 72 10.82 5.56 4.68
C PRO A 72 10.75 6.74 5.66
N SER A 73 11.83 7.52 5.74
CA SER A 73 11.82 8.75 6.56
C SER A 73 10.71 9.68 6.10
N ARG A 74 9.99 10.32 7.04
CA ARG A 74 8.94 11.30 6.70
C ARG A 74 9.46 12.44 5.81
N ASP A 75 10.75 12.77 5.93
CA ASP A 75 11.39 13.82 5.13
C ASP A 75 11.64 13.44 3.66
N SER A 76 11.53 12.15 3.30
CA SER A 76 11.68 11.72 1.91
C SER A 76 10.37 11.76 1.11
N PHE A 77 9.24 12.04 1.76
CA PHE A 77 7.94 12.14 1.09
C PHE A 77 7.78 13.47 0.37
N HIS A 78 6.94 13.46 -0.67
CA HIS A 78 6.46 14.66 -1.34
C HIS A 78 5.95 15.70 -0.33
N SER A 79 6.30 16.97 -0.54
CA SER A 79 6.07 18.07 0.41
C SER A 79 4.64 18.14 0.92
N LEU A 80 3.66 17.97 0.03
CA LEU A 80 2.24 17.93 0.37
C LEU A 80 1.88 16.82 1.37
N LEU A 81 2.38 15.60 1.16
CA LEU A 81 2.13 14.48 2.09
C LEU A 81 2.85 14.71 3.40
N ARG A 82 4.10 15.16 3.34
CA ARG A 82 4.91 15.48 4.51
C ARG A 82 4.21 16.51 5.41
N GLU A 83 3.73 17.61 4.85
CA GLU A 83 3.02 18.65 5.59
C GLU A 83 1.75 18.09 6.27
N ARG A 84 0.96 17.30 5.54
CA ARG A 84 -0.25 16.69 6.11
C ARG A 84 0.07 15.70 7.22
N MET A 85 1.14 14.92 7.10
CA MET A 85 1.59 13.98 8.13
C MET A 85 2.12 14.68 9.39
N LEU A 86 2.75 15.86 9.25
CA LEU A 86 3.22 16.66 10.38
C LEU A 86 2.07 17.25 11.21
N ASN A 87 0.92 17.46 10.58
CA ASN A 87 -0.28 18.01 11.22
C ASN A 87 -1.18 16.92 11.85
N LEU A 88 -0.74 15.66 11.87
CA LEU A 88 -1.50 14.58 12.50
C LEU A 88 -1.33 14.60 14.00
N ASP A 89 -2.43 14.30 14.69
CA ASP A 89 -2.40 14.01 16.12
C ASP A 89 -1.71 12.66 16.36
N ASN A 90 -0.78 12.63 17.32
CA ASN A 90 -0.02 11.42 17.66
C ASN A 90 -0.91 10.34 18.33
N GLU A 91 -2.13 10.68 18.75
CA GLU A 91 -3.05 9.76 19.42
C GLU A 91 -3.82 8.82 18.46
N LEU A 92 -3.81 9.09 17.14
CA LEU A 92 -4.63 8.37 16.15
C LEU A 92 -4.03 7.04 15.64
N GLY A 93 -3.00 6.52 16.31
CA GLY A 93 -2.48 5.17 16.07
C GLY A 93 -1.30 5.10 15.09
N ARG A 94 -1.38 4.20 14.09
CA ARG A 94 -0.23 3.78 13.28
C ARG A 94 0.30 4.90 12.39
N ALA A 95 1.62 4.99 12.27
CA ALA A 95 2.28 6.03 11.50
C ALA A 95 1.98 5.87 9.98
N PRO A 96 1.41 6.89 9.31
CA PRO A 96 0.94 6.81 7.93
C PRO A 96 2.06 6.51 6.92
N GLU A 97 3.31 6.84 7.24
CA GLU A 97 4.48 6.52 6.40
C GLU A 97 4.64 5.01 6.13
N THR A 98 4.05 4.17 6.99
CA THR A 98 4.09 2.71 6.86
C THR A 98 2.94 2.12 6.05
N CYS A 99 1.95 2.95 5.70
CA CYS A 99 0.73 2.53 5.04
C CYS A 99 0.91 2.49 3.52
N ALA A 100 0.34 1.45 2.90
CA ALA A 100 0.51 1.17 1.48
C ALA A 100 -0.03 2.32 0.61
N GLU A 101 -1.20 2.86 0.94
CA GLU A 101 -1.84 3.95 0.20
C GLU A 101 -1.02 5.24 0.18
N VAL A 102 -0.34 5.57 1.30
CA VAL A 102 0.47 6.79 1.39
C VAL A 102 1.73 6.64 0.55
N GLN A 103 2.39 5.48 0.59
CA GLN A 103 3.57 5.21 -0.23
C GLN A 103 3.26 5.13 -1.73
N ALA A 104 2.13 4.53 -2.10
CA ALA A 104 1.71 4.48 -3.50
C ALA A 104 1.39 5.88 -4.03
N SER A 105 0.73 6.70 -3.20
CA SER A 105 0.41 8.10 -3.54
C SER A 105 1.68 8.95 -3.65
N ASP A 106 2.65 8.75 -2.76
CA ASP A 106 3.94 9.45 -2.81
C ASP A 106 4.66 9.23 -4.15
N LYS A 107 4.71 7.98 -4.64
CA LYS A 107 5.27 7.65 -5.97
C LYS A 107 4.57 8.42 -7.09
N ALA A 108 3.24 8.53 -7.03
CA ALA A 108 2.46 9.27 -8.02
C ALA A 108 2.76 10.78 -7.97
N LEU A 109 2.85 11.36 -6.76
CA LEU A 109 3.08 12.79 -6.56
C LEU A 109 4.52 13.21 -6.89
N ILE A 110 5.53 12.42 -6.54
CA ILE A 110 6.94 12.72 -6.85
C ILE A 110 7.19 12.73 -8.35
N LEU A 111 6.59 11.80 -9.10
CA LEU A 111 6.86 11.64 -10.53
C LEU A 111 6.14 12.68 -11.40
N ARG A 112 5.28 13.52 -10.80
CA ARG A 112 4.52 14.54 -11.52
C ARG A 112 4.45 15.82 -10.70
N SER A 113 5.20 16.82 -11.12
CA SER A 113 5.37 18.09 -10.39
C SER A 113 4.09 18.89 -10.17
N ASP A 114 3.07 18.71 -11.02
CA ASP A 114 1.76 19.34 -10.91
C ASP A 114 0.70 18.42 -10.29
N ALA A 115 1.12 17.31 -9.68
CA ALA A 115 0.19 16.33 -9.17
C ALA A 115 -0.63 16.84 -8.00
N GLN A 116 -1.94 16.66 -8.09
CA GLN A 116 -2.86 16.91 -6.99
C GLN A 116 -3.40 15.60 -6.43
N ILE A 117 -3.66 15.59 -5.12
CA ILE A 117 -4.28 14.43 -4.45
C ILE A 117 -5.66 14.11 -5.06
N SER A 118 -6.39 15.13 -5.54
CA SER A 118 -7.68 14.97 -6.23
C SER A 118 -7.59 14.22 -7.55
N ASP A 119 -6.41 14.10 -8.15
CA ASP A 119 -6.21 13.32 -9.38
C ASP A 119 -5.97 11.84 -9.08
N LEU A 120 -5.80 11.46 -7.82
CA LEU A 120 -5.48 10.10 -7.44
C LEU A 120 -6.78 9.32 -7.21
N MET A 121 -6.83 8.12 -7.79
CA MET A 121 -7.81 7.10 -7.46
C MET A 121 -7.07 5.94 -6.78
N ILE A 122 -7.55 5.49 -5.62
CA ILE A 122 -6.81 4.58 -4.74
C ILE A 122 -7.64 3.33 -4.45
N ALA A 123 -7.00 2.17 -4.52
CA ALA A 123 -7.56 0.91 -4.03
C ALA A 123 -6.54 0.17 -3.16
N THR A 124 -6.96 -0.29 -1.99
CA THR A 124 -6.11 -1.05 -1.06
C THR A 124 -6.81 -2.35 -0.66
N ILE A 125 -6.08 -3.47 -0.73
CA ILE A 125 -6.60 -4.79 -0.35
C ILE A 125 -5.64 -5.52 0.60
N LEU A 126 -6.15 -6.52 1.32
CA LEU A 126 -5.32 -7.49 2.02
C LEU A 126 -4.64 -8.42 1.02
N THR A 127 -3.33 -8.61 1.17
CA THR A 127 -2.56 -9.58 0.35
C THR A 127 -3.02 -11.02 0.57
N GLY A 128 -3.57 -11.33 1.75
CA GLY A 128 -3.90 -12.70 2.15
C GLY A 128 -5.11 -13.28 1.41
N ASP A 129 -6.20 -12.51 1.35
CA ASP A 129 -7.50 -12.94 0.80
C ASP A 129 -8.05 -12.02 -0.30
N GLY A 130 -7.36 -10.90 -0.59
CA GLY A 130 -7.79 -9.93 -1.60
C GLY A 130 -8.98 -9.06 -1.17
N SER A 131 -9.39 -9.12 0.10
CA SER A 131 -10.50 -8.32 0.60
C SER A 131 -10.16 -6.82 0.58
N PRO A 132 -11.11 -5.95 0.19
CA PRO A 132 -10.96 -4.50 0.30
C PRO A 132 -10.63 -4.08 1.72
N GLN A 133 -9.79 -3.06 1.85
CA GLN A 133 -9.47 -2.43 3.14
C GLN A 133 -9.75 -0.94 3.07
N THR A 134 -10.52 -0.47 4.05
CA THR A 134 -10.73 0.95 4.30
C THR A 134 -9.45 1.56 4.86
N ARG A 135 -9.21 2.83 4.56
CA ARG A 135 -8.06 3.56 5.10
C ARG A 135 -8.17 3.73 6.61
N CYS A 136 -7.05 3.70 7.31
CA CYS A 136 -7.01 4.16 8.71
C CYS A 136 -7.21 5.68 8.79
N GLU A 137 -7.53 6.20 9.98
CA GLU A 137 -7.82 7.63 10.18
C GLU A 137 -6.66 8.55 9.75
N ASN A 138 -5.41 8.18 10.06
CA ASN A 138 -4.24 8.94 9.62
C ASN A 138 -4.13 9.00 8.09
N CYS A 139 -4.46 7.91 7.39
CA CYS A 139 -4.47 7.86 5.93
C CYS A 139 -5.65 8.63 5.33
N LYS A 140 -6.81 8.66 5.99
CA LYS A 140 -7.95 9.50 5.59
C LYS A 140 -7.59 10.98 5.61
N ILE A 141 -6.91 11.44 6.67
CA ILE A 141 -6.45 12.83 6.78
C ILE A 141 -5.34 13.12 5.76
N THR A 142 -4.32 12.26 5.71
CA THR A 142 -3.15 12.44 4.82
C THR A 142 -3.56 12.49 3.35
N LEU A 143 -4.45 11.59 2.93
CA LEU A 143 -4.92 11.46 1.55
C LEU A 143 -6.31 12.09 1.36
N ASN A 144 -6.66 13.07 2.18
CA ASN A 144 -7.93 13.77 2.04
C ASN A 144 -8.02 14.45 0.66
N GLY A 145 -9.12 14.19 -0.06
CA GLY A 145 -9.36 14.66 -1.43
C GLY A 145 -9.09 13.64 -2.53
N ALA A 146 -8.46 12.49 -2.25
CA ALA A 146 -8.33 11.40 -3.22
C ALA A 146 -9.66 10.65 -3.39
N ASP A 147 -9.88 10.06 -4.56
CA ASP A 147 -11.00 9.13 -4.80
C ASP A 147 -10.60 7.72 -4.34
N VAL A 148 -11.02 7.32 -3.15
CA VAL A 148 -10.64 6.03 -2.57
C VAL A 148 -11.77 5.04 -2.72
N ILE A 149 -11.59 4.07 -3.61
CA ILE A 149 -12.63 3.09 -3.96
C ILE A 149 -12.94 2.20 -2.76
N THR A 150 -11.92 1.74 -2.05
CA THR A 150 -12.08 0.73 -0.99
C THR A 150 -12.69 1.29 0.29
N ASP A 151 -12.76 2.61 0.45
CA ASP A 151 -13.55 3.26 1.51
C ASP A 151 -15.06 3.17 1.25
N GLN A 152 -15.48 2.93 0.00
CA GLN A 152 -16.89 2.88 -0.41
C GLN A 152 -17.43 1.45 -0.51
N MET A 153 -16.62 0.44 -0.16
CA MET A 153 -16.92 -0.98 -0.30
C MET A 153 -17.27 -1.65 1.04
N GLU A 154 -17.66 -0.88 2.06
CA GLU A 154 -18.21 -1.44 3.30
C GLU A 154 -19.52 -2.18 2.98
N GLU A 155 -19.50 -3.51 3.15
CA GLU A 155 -20.68 -4.36 3.34
C GLU A 155 -20.93 -4.57 4.84
#